data_AF-A0AB39SRI4-F1
#
_entry.id   AF-A0AB39SRI4-F1
#
_cell.length_a   1.000
_cell.length_b   1.000
_cell.length_c   1.000
_cell.angle_alpha   90.00
_cell.angle_beta   90.00
_cell.angle_gamma   90.00
#
_symmetry.space_group_name_H-M   'P 1'
#
loop_
_entity.id
_entity.type
_entity.pdbx_description
1 polymer ?
#
loop_
_entity_poly.entity_id
_entity_poly.type
_entity_poly.pdbx_seq_one_letter_code
_entity_poly.pdbx_strand_id
1 'polypeptide(L)'
;MYLIGLTEGTGSHIADLVRGGIHAYASFPQVPLQVFFVSLVILDPLAAVLVGLVRREGIWLANAVMVMDVSANWWGNRHWLRDDPAQLLLLLPITLFGLFVVAFAVPLHRTVAGAASRPQAALPSV
;
A
#
# COMPACT_ATOMS: atom_id res chain seq x y z
N MET A 1 -2.25 -2.17 -11.73
CA MET A 1 -3.07 -1.91 -10.52
C MET A 1 -2.21 -1.72 -9.28
N TYR A 2 -1.46 -2.72 -8.80
CA TYR A 2 -0.58 -2.55 -7.62
C TYR A 2 0.38 -1.35 -7.73
N LEU A 3 1.16 -1.29 -8.81
CA LEU A 3 2.14 -0.20 -9.02
C LEU A 3 1.48 1.17 -9.07
N ILE A 4 0.34 1.26 -9.76
CA ILE A 4 -0.42 2.51 -9.89
C ILE A 4 -0.90 2.97 -8.51
N GLY A 5 -1.58 2.10 -7.76
CA GLY A 5 -2.12 2.48 -6.45
C GLY A 5 -1.04 2.77 -5.40
N LEU A 6 0.08 2.04 -5.39
CA LEU A 6 1.21 2.36 -4.50
C LEU A 6 1.86 3.71 -4.87
N THR A 7 1.99 3.99 -6.17
CA THR A 7 2.54 5.28 -6.64
C THR A 7 1.59 6.44 -6.37
N GLU A 8 0.28 6.22 -6.53
CA GLU A 8 -0.76 7.17 -6.15
C GLU A 8 -0.75 7.46 -4.65
N GLY A 9 -0.69 6.42 -3.80
CA GLY A 9 -0.53 6.54 -2.35
C GLY A 9 0.71 7.36 -1.97
N THR A 10 1.85 7.03 -2.58
CA THR A 10 3.10 7.81 -2.44
C THR A 10 2.86 9.28 -2.76
N GLY A 11 2.19 9.55 -3.88
CA GLY A 11 1.85 10.90 -4.32
C GLY A 11 0.96 11.65 -3.32
N SER A 12 -0.03 10.97 -2.74
CA SER A 12 -0.87 11.53 -1.68
C SER A 12 -0.05 11.90 -0.45
N HIS A 13 0.77 10.98 0.06
CA HIS A 13 1.58 11.24 1.26
C HIS A 13 2.62 12.33 1.06
N ILE A 14 3.23 12.41 -0.13
CA ILE A 14 4.10 13.52 -0.50
C ILE A 14 3.31 14.83 -0.55
N ALA A 15 2.13 14.84 -1.18
CA ALA A 15 1.32 16.05 -1.28
C ALA A 15 0.87 16.56 0.11
N ASP A 16 0.55 15.65 1.03
CA ASP A 16 0.22 15.98 2.41
C ASP A 16 1.43 16.57 3.15
N LEU A 17 2.62 15.97 2.98
CA LEU A 17 3.86 16.48 3.57
C LEU A 17 4.27 17.84 2.98
N VAL A 18 4.06 18.06 1.69
CA VAL A 18 4.33 19.36 1.04
C VAL A 18 3.39 20.44 1.56
N ARG A 19 2.12 20.11 1.84
CA ARG A 19 1.12 21.08 2.34
C ARG A 19 1.26 21.35 3.84
N GLY A 20 1.51 20.31 4.64
CA GLY A 20 1.49 20.39 6.10
C GLY A 20 2.87 20.37 6.78
N GLY A 21 3.94 20.10 6.02
CA GLY A 21 5.28 19.92 6.57
C GLY A 21 5.33 18.83 7.63
N ILE A 22 6.11 19.04 8.69
CA ILE A 22 6.20 18.10 9.82
C ILE A 22 4.86 17.90 10.56
N HIS A 23 3.87 18.77 10.33
CA HIS A 23 2.56 18.72 10.96
C HIS A 23 1.48 18.10 10.06
N ALA A 24 1.86 17.53 8.90
CA ALA A 24 0.92 16.97 7.92
C ALA A 24 -0.10 16.00 8.54
N TYR A 25 0.32 15.24 9.55
CA TYR A 25 -0.52 14.26 10.25
C TYR A 25 -0.82 14.64 11.70
N ALA A 26 -0.66 15.91 12.09
CA ALA A 26 -0.88 16.36 13.48
C ALA A 26 -2.33 16.19 13.96
N SER A 27 -3.29 16.00 13.04
CA SER A 27 -4.68 15.66 13.36
C SER A 27 -4.83 14.26 13.98
N PHE A 28 -3.87 13.36 13.77
CA PHE A 28 -3.87 12.05 14.40
C PHE A 28 -3.29 12.14 15.82
N PRO A 29 -4.07 11.88 16.88
CA PRO A 29 -3.60 12.08 18.25
C PRO A 29 -2.51 11.08 18.66
N GLN A 30 -2.39 9.95 17.96
CA GLN A 30 -1.38 8.93 18.22
C GLN A 30 -0.12 9.19 17.38
N VAL A 31 0.98 9.55 18.04
CA VAL A 31 2.30 9.73 17.40
C VAL A 31 2.72 8.54 16.52
N PRO A 32 2.47 7.27 16.89
CA PRO A 32 2.80 6.14 16.01
C PRO A 32 2.10 6.19 14.64
N LEU A 33 0.86 6.69 14.56
CA LEU A 33 0.15 6.83 13.27
C LEU A 33 0.79 7.93 12.42
N GLN A 34 1.19 9.05 13.04
CA GLN A 34 1.88 10.12 12.33
C GLN A 34 3.20 9.62 11.72
N VAL A 35 4.01 8.92 12.52
CA VAL A 35 5.28 8.32 12.06
C VAL A 35 5.02 7.33 10.94
N PHE A 36 3.98 6.50 11.07
CA PHE A 36 3.59 5.53 10.04
C PHE A 36 3.21 6.24 8.73
N PHE A 37 2.33 7.23 8.75
CA PHE A 37 1.95 7.95 7.52
C PHE A 37 3.11 8.68 6.86
N VAL A 38 4.04 9.26 7.64
CA VAL A 38 5.27 9.84 7.08
C VAL A 38 6.14 8.75 6.44
N SER A 39 6.23 7.57 7.06
CA SER A 39 7.04 6.46 6.53
C SER A 39 6.51 5.90 5.21
N LEU A 40 5.22 6.09 4.89
CA LEU A 40 4.62 5.63 3.63
C LEU A 40 5.26 6.28 2.40
N VAL A 41 5.79 7.50 2.53
CA VAL A 41 6.60 8.16 1.47
C VAL A 41 7.79 7.30 1.03
N ILE A 42 8.29 6.41 1.90
CA ILE A 42 9.38 5.48 1.61
C ILE A 42 8.87 4.05 1.38
N LEU A 43 7.91 3.59 2.18
CA LEU A 43 7.42 2.22 2.11
C LEU A 43 6.65 1.94 0.81
N ASP A 44 5.85 2.88 0.34
CA ASP A 44 5.07 2.73 -0.89
C ASP A 44 5.95 2.60 -2.15
N PRO A 45 6.93 3.49 -2.41
CA PRO A 45 7.79 3.34 -3.58
C PRO A 45 8.69 2.10 -3.44
N LEU A 46 9.13 1.74 -2.24
CA LEU A 46 9.87 0.50 -2.02
C LEU A 46 9.02 -0.72 -2.40
N ALA A 47 7.78 -0.78 -1.93
CA ALA A 47 6.83 -1.83 -2.28
C ALA A 47 6.58 -1.85 -3.80
N ALA A 48 6.37 -0.70 -4.42
CA ALA A 48 6.15 -0.58 -5.86
C ALA A 48 7.36 -1.10 -6.66
N VAL A 49 8.58 -0.71 -6.29
CA VAL A 49 9.81 -1.19 -6.93
C VAL A 49 9.93 -2.70 -6.77
N LEU A 50 9.76 -3.25 -5.57
CA LEU A 50 9.89 -4.69 -5.34
C LEU A 50 8.81 -5.50 -6.09
N VAL A 51 7.57 -5.01 -6.14
CA VAL A 51 6.49 -5.63 -6.93
C VAL A 51 6.77 -5.53 -8.43
N GLY A 52 7.29 -4.40 -8.90
CA GLY A 52 7.66 -4.19 -10.31
C GLY A 52 8.82 -5.10 -10.74
N LEU A 53 9.74 -5.38 -9.83
CA LEU A 53 10.80 -6.38 -9.98
C LEU A 53 10.31 -7.82 -9.76
N VAL A 54 9.00 -8.03 -9.58
CA VAL A 54 8.37 -9.35 -9.43
C VAL A 54 8.95 -10.12 -8.23
N ARG A 55 9.33 -9.41 -7.17
CA ARG A 55 9.90 -10.00 -5.96
C ARG A 55 8.84 -10.41 -4.97
N ARG A 56 9.02 -11.58 -4.37
CA ARG A 56 8.10 -12.11 -3.34
C ARG A 56 8.01 -11.18 -2.13
N GLU A 57 9.14 -10.58 -1.75
CA GLU A 57 9.21 -9.62 -0.64
C GLU A 57 8.34 -8.39 -0.91
N GLY A 58 8.25 -7.95 -2.17
CA GLY A 58 7.42 -6.82 -2.57
C GLY A 58 5.92 -7.08 -2.36
N ILE A 59 5.46 -8.29 -2.64
CA ILE A 59 4.05 -8.66 -2.43
C ILE A 59 3.71 -8.64 -0.93
N TRP A 60 4.60 -9.19 -0.08
CA TRP A 60 4.42 -9.16 1.36
C TRP A 60 4.40 -7.73 1.90
N LEU A 61 5.36 -6.90 1.48
CA LEU A 61 5.43 -5.51 1.90
C LEU A 61 4.21 -4.72 1.44
N ALA A 62 3.81 -4.83 0.18
CA ALA A 62 2.63 -4.16 -0.35
C ALA A 62 1.35 -4.53 0.42
N ASN A 63 1.20 -5.82 0.75
CA ASN A 63 0.05 -6.27 1.53
C ASN A 63 0.07 -5.73 2.96
N ALA A 64 1.22 -5.76 3.63
CA ALA A 64 1.37 -5.23 4.98
C ALA A 64 1.11 -3.72 5.05
N VAL A 65 1.72 -2.95 4.14
CA VAL A 65 1.51 -1.51 3.99
C VAL A 65 0.03 -1.20 3.82
N MET A 66 -0.63 -1.89 2.87
CA MET A 66 -2.02 -1.62 2.54
C MET A 66 -2.98 -1.94 3.69
N VAL A 67 -2.78 -3.07 4.38
CA VAL A 67 -3.58 -3.43 5.56
C VAL A 67 -3.41 -2.40 6.67
N MET A 68 -2.17 -1.98 6.94
CA MET A 68 -1.90 -0.99 7.97
C MET A 68 -2.47 0.38 7.61
N ASP A 69 -2.34 0.81 6.36
CA ASP A 69 -2.82 2.11 5.88
C ASP A 69 -4.34 2.24 5.91
N VAL A 70 -5.06 1.23 5.40
CA VAL A 70 -6.53 1.18 5.52
C VAL A 70 -6.94 1.19 6.99
N SER A 71 -6.28 0.39 7.84
CA SER A 71 -6.61 0.31 9.27
C SER A 71 -6.34 1.63 9.99
N ALA A 72 -5.22 2.30 9.69
CA ALA A 72 -4.84 3.58 10.27
C ALA A 72 -5.83 4.68 9.87
N ASN A 73 -6.25 4.71 8.60
CA ASN A 73 -7.25 5.65 8.11
C ASN A 73 -8.62 5.46 8.77
N TRP A 74 -9.10 4.21 8.87
CA TRP A 74 -10.35 3.91 9.55
C TRP A 74 -10.29 4.22 11.05
N TRP A 75 -9.20 3.86 11.73
CA TRP A 75 -9.04 4.07 13.16
C TRP A 75 -8.88 5.56 13.52
N GLY A 76 -8.02 6.28 12.81
CA GLY A 76 -7.77 7.69 13.06
C GLY A 76 -8.99 8.56 12.78
N ASN A 77 -9.76 8.25 11.72
CA ASN A 77 -10.96 9.00 11.35
C ASN A 77 -12.25 8.47 12.00
N ARG A 78 -12.17 7.48 12.90
CA ARG A 78 -13.33 6.80 13.50
C ARG A 78 -14.35 7.76 14.15
N HIS A 79 -13.89 8.89 14.66
CA HIS A 79 -14.74 9.88 15.32
C HIS A 79 -15.58 10.62 14.27
N TRP A 80 -14.95 11.13 13.22
CA TRP A 80 -15.65 11.81 12.12
C TRP A 80 -16.58 10.88 11.35
N LEU A 81 -16.19 9.61 11.16
CA LEU A 81 -17.04 8.61 10.51
C LEU A 81 -18.32 8.29 11.31
N ARG A 82 -18.29 8.43 12.64
CA ARG A 82 -19.49 8.29 13.48
C ARG A 82 -20.38 9.52 13.39
N ASP A 83 -19.79 10.69 13.32
CA ASP A 83 -20.50 11.97 13.29
C ASP A 83 -21.14 12.22 11.91
N ASP A 84 -20.46 11.81 10.83
CA ASP A 84 -20.95 11.88 9.45
C ASP A 84 -20.53 10.62 8.63
N PRO A 85 -21.43 9.63 8.46
CA PRO A 85 -21.16 8.44 7.68
C PRO A 85 -20.87 8.69 6.20
N ALA A 86 -21.26 9.85 5.64
CA ALA A 86 -20.98 10.18 4.25
C ALA A 86 -19.47 10.32 3.98
N GLN A 87 -18.67 10.58 5.02
CA GLN A 87 -17.21 10.60 4.92
C GLN A 87 -16.60 9.24 4.56
N LEU A 88 -17.35 8.14 4.66
CA LEU A 88 -16.93 6.84 4.13
C LEU A 88 -16.65 6.90 2.62
N LEU A 89 -17.30 7.79 1.88
CA LEU A 89 -17.05 7.98 0.45
C LEU A 89 -15.62 8.45 0.17
N LEU A 90 -15.00 9.18 1.10
CA LEU A 90 -13.61 9.62 1.00
C LEU A 90 -12.63 8.46 1.26
N LEU A 91 -13.01 7.51 2.12
CA LEU A 91 -12.23 6.31 2.42
C LEU A 91 -12.50 5.14 1.46
N LEU A 92 -13.53 5.26 0.62
CA LEU A 92 -13.93 4.19 -0.29
C LEU A 92 -12.82 3.79 -1.27
N PRO A 93 -12.10 4.72 -1.95
CA PRO A 93 -11.06 4.34 -2.91
C PRO A 93 -9.94 3.51 -2.27
N ILE A 94 -9.38 3.99 -1.15
CA ILE A 94 -8.32 3.29 -0.42
C ILE A 94 -8.80 1.96 0.14
N THR A 95 -10.04 1.88 0.63
CA THR A 95 -10.61 0.62 1.15
C THR A 95 -10.79 -0.41 0.04
N LEU A 96 -11.35 -0.01 -1.11
CA LEU A 96 -11.53 -0.91 -2.25
C LEU A 96 -10.19 -1.38 -2.82
N PHE A 97 -9.22 -0.48 -2.94
CA PHE A 97 -7.88 -0.85 -3.37
C PHE A 97 -7.22 -1.81 -2.37
N GLY A 98 -7.38 -1.58 -1.07
CA GLY A 98 -6.85 -2.48 -0.05
C GLY A 98 -7.46 -3.86 -0.07
N LEU A 99 -8.78 -3.95 -0.24
CA LEU A 99 -9.46 -5.24 -0.45
C LEU A 99 -8.94 -5.96 -1.70
N PHE A 100 -8.73 -5.22 -2.79
CA PHE A 100 -8.13 -5.77 -4.01
C PHE A 100 -6.72 -6.31 -3.76
N VAL A 101 -5.86 -5.58 -3.07
CA VAL A 101 -4.50 -6.03 -2.74
C VAL A 101 -4.56 -7.32 -1.92
N VAL A 102 -5.32 -7.36 -0.83
CA VAL A 102 -5.45 -8.54 0.03
C VAL A 102 -6.01 -9.74 -0.72
N ALA A 103 -7.07 -9.55 -1.51
CA ALA A 103 -7.71 -10.62 -2.27
C ALA A 103 -6.76 -11.27 -3.30
N PHE A 104 -5.86 -10.48 -3.90
CA PHE A 104 -4.92 -10.96 -4.91
C PHE A 104 -3.55 -11.35 -4.36
N ALA A 105 -3.30 -11.22 -3.05
CA ALA A 105 -2.01 -11.55 -2.44
C ALA A 105 -1.62 -13.03 -2.67
N VAL A 106 -2.53 -13.98 -2.45
CA VAL A 106 -2.26 -15.42 -2.62
C VAL A 106 -2.06 -15.81 -4.10
N PRO A 107 -2.95 -15.44 -5.04
CA PRO A 107 -2.72 -15.66 -6.46
C PRO A 107 -1.38 -15.11 -6.94
N LEU A 108 -1.03 -13.88 -6.54
CA LEU A 108 0.20 -13.21 -6.96
C LEU A 108 1.45 -13.89 -6.37
N HIS A 109 1.39 -14.36 -5.12
CA HIS A 109 2.48 -15.15 -4.55
C HIS A 109 2.71 -16.45 -5.30
N ARG A 110 1.63 -17.13 -5.73
CA ARG A 110 1.73 -18.39 -6.48
C ARG A 110 2.32 -18.17 -7.88
N THR A 111 1.96 -17.09 -8.57
CA THR A 111 2.50 -16.80 -9.91
C THR A 111 3.99 -16.47 -9.85
N VAL A 112 4.42 -15.67 -8.87
CA VAL A 112 5.84 -15.36 -8.66
C VAL A 112 6.65 -16.60 -8.29
N ALA A 113 6.13 -17.45 -7.39
CA ALA A 113 6.78 -18.72 -7.06
C ALA A 113 6.87 -19.67 -8.26
N GLY A 114 5.80 -19.77 -9.06
CA GLY A 114 5.79 -20.59 -10.28
C GLY A 114 6.75 -20.10 -11.37
N ALA A 115 6.94 -18.79 -11.48
CA ALA A 115 7.92 -18.19 -12.40
C ALA A 115 9.37 -18.51 -11.98
N ALA A 116 9.67 -18.48 -10.68
CA ALA A 116 10.98 -18.85 -10.14
C ALA A 116 11.29 -20.35 -10.32
N SER A 117 10.26 -21.20 -10.31
CA SER A 117 10.40 -22.66 -10.44
C SER A 117 10.46 -23.17 -11.89
N ARG A 118 10.24 -22.32 -12.90
CA ARG A 118 10.31 -22.74 -14.31
C ARG A 118 11.78 -22.94 -14.71
N PRO A 119 12.25 -24.17 -15.00
CA PRO A 119 13.60 -24.37 -15.48
C PRO A 119 13.77 -23.65 -16.81
N GLN A 120 14.89 -22.94 -16.97
CA GLN A 120 15.33 -22.41 -18.26
C GLN A 120 15.47 -23.61 -19.20
N ALA A 121 14.47 -23.83 -20.06
CA ALA A 121 14.49 -24.93 -21.01
C ALA A 121 15.79 -24.83 -21.81
N ALA A 122 16.63 -25.85 -21.68
CA ALA A 122 17.92 -25.94 -22.34
C ALA A 122 17.76 -25.59 -23.81
N LEU A 123 18.44 -24.54 -24.25
CA LEU A 123 18.60 -24.24 -25.66
C LEU A 123 19.20 -25.50 -26.31
N PRO A 124 18.58 -26.06 -27.36
CA PRO A 124 19.18 -27.18 -28.07
C PRO A 124 20.53 -26.72 -28.64
N SER A 125 21.60 -27.35 -28.17
CA SER A 125 22.93 -27.25 -28.75
C SER A 125 22.88 -27.79 -30.18
N VAL A 126 23.11 -26.91 -31.16
CA VAL A 126 23.31 -27.22 -32.59
C VAL A 126 24.75 -27.66 -32.82
#